data_AF-A0A2W5F614-F1
#
_entry.id   AF-A0A2W5F614-F1
#
_cell.length_a   1.000
_cell.length_b   1.000
_cell.length_c   1.000
_cell.angle_alpha   90.00
_cell.angle_beta   90.00
_cell.angle_gamma   90.00
#
_symmetry.space_group_name_H-M   'P 1'
#
loop_
_entity.id
_entity.type
_entity.pdbx_description
1 polymer ?
#
loop_
_entity_poly.entity_id
_entity_poly.type
_entity_poly.pdbx_seq_one_letter_code
_entity_poly.pdbx_strand_id
1 'polypeptide(L)'
;KPAEKVVENTTTSIKSEKKKLSFKEQKELDQINKDLENLQKEKAKIETELSSGNLPFDDINKLSLRVGEITALLDKKEMRWLELSEI
;
A
#
# COMPACT_ATOMS: atom_id res chain seq x y z
N LYS A 1 -55.18 -6.31 23.09
CA LYS A 1 -53.84 -6.90 23.38
C LYS A 1 -53.85 -8.33 22.86
N PRO A 2 -52.84 -8.80 22.11
CA PRO A 2 -52.05 -8.13 21.07
C PRO A 2 -51.97 -9.00 19.77
N ALA A 3 -51.80 -8.38 18.61
CA ALA A 3 -50.60 -8.43 17.76
C ALA A 3 -50.45 -9.72 16.92
N GLU A 4 -50.60 -9.57 15.60
CA GLU A 4 -49.54 -9.90 14.65
C GLU A 4 -49.92 -9.27 13.29
N LYS A 5 -49.54 -8.00 13.08
CA LYS A 5 -49.48 -7.43 11.74
C LYS A 5 -48.09 -7.75 11.20
N VAL A 6 -48.08 -8.67 10.25
CA VAL A 6 -46.97 -9.00 9.36
C VAL A 6 -46.44 -7.69 8.76
N VAL A 7 -45.21 -7.31 9.12
CA VAL A 7 -44.49 -6.24 8.44
C VAL A 7 -43.40 -6.92 7.61
N GLU A 8 -43.81 -7.26 6.40
CA GLU A 8 -42.96 -7.66 5.29
C GLU A 8 -42.16 -6.42 4.84
N ASN A 9 -40.95 -6.26 5.37
CA ASN A 9 -40.03 -5.24 4.87
C ASN A 9 -39.24 -5.82 3.70
N THR A 10 -39.87 -5.74 2.54
CA THR A 10 -39.29 -5.96 1.22
C THR A 10 -38.20 -4.93 0.93
N THR A 11 -37.17 -5.39 0.21
CA THR A 11 -36.29 -4.60 -0.67
C THR A 11 -35.39 -3.54 -0.02
N THR A 12 -34.29 -3.97 0.62
CA THR A 12 -33.08 -3.13 0.67
C THR A 12 -32.35 -3.27 -0.66
N SER A 13 -32.56 -2.27 -1.53
CA SER A 13 -31.82 -2.04 -2.76
C SER A 13 -30.32 -2.13 -2.48
N ILE A 14 -29.68 -3.21 -2.94
CA ILE A 14 -28.22 -3.27 -3.08
C ILE A 14 -27.89 -2.39 -4.28
N LYS A 15 -27.94 -1.07 -4.09
CA LYS A 15 -27.13 -0.19 -4.93
C LYS A 15 -25.70 -0.53 -4.57
N SER A 16 -25.02 -1.14 -5.52
CA SER A 16 -23.56 -1.18 -5.61
C SER A 16 -23.04 0.26 -5.72
N GLU A 17 -23.18 1.02 -4.64
CA GLU A 17 -22.51 2.30 -4.50
C GLU A 17 -21.03 1.98 -4.42
N LYS A 18 -20.28 2.36 -5.47
CA LYS A 18 -18.82 2.38 -5.46
C LYS A 18 -18.39 3.03 -4.14
N LYS A 19 -17.75 2.24 -3.27
CA LYS A 19 -17.43 2.67 -1.92
C LYS A 19 -16.34 3.71 -2.04
N LYS A 20 -16.66 4.99 -1.89
CA LYS A 20 -15.58 6.00 -1.82
C LYS A 20 -14.66 5.68 -0.65
N LEU A 21 -13.35 5.80 -0.89
CA LEU A 21 -12.33 5.76 0.14
C LEU A 21 -12.72 6.57 1.38
N SER A 22 -12.61 5.95 2.54
CA SER A 22 -12.73 6.60 3.84
C SER A 22 -11.56 7.56 4.06
N PHE A 23 -11.75 8.57 4.94
CA PHE A 23 -10.67 9.50 5.32
C PHE A 23 -9.39 8.78 5.79
N LYS A 24 -9.55 7.65 6.48
CA LYS A 24 -8.42 6.82 6.93
C LYS A 24 -7.67 6.17 5.76
N GLU A 25 -8.42 5.66 4.79
CA GLU A 25 -7.88 4.99 3.61
C GLU A 25 -7.23 5.99 2.64
N GLN A 26 -7.83 7.19 2.49
CA GLN A 26 -7.22 8.29 1.74
C GLN A 26 -5.86 8.68 2.34
N LYS A 27 -5.79 8.82 3.68
CA LYS A 27 -4.53 9.11 4.38
C LYS A 27 -3.52 7.96 4.26
N GLU A 28 -4.00 6.72 4.27
CA GLU A 28 -3.15 5.54 4.04
C GLU A 28 -2.55 5.57 2.63
N LEU A 29 -3.36 5.85 1.60
CA LEU A 29 -2.92 5.97 0.21
C LEU A 29 -1.87 7.09 0.05
N ASP A 30 -2.09 8.25 0.66
CA ASP A 30 -1.13 9.36 0.66
C ASP A 30 0.21 8.98 1.31
N GLN A 31 0.16 8.22 2.43
CA GLN A 31 1.36 7.73 3.08
C GLN A 31 2.08 6.68 2.23
N ILE A 32 1.33 5.77 1.61
CA ILE A 32 1.88 4.76 0.72
C ILE A 32 2.59 5.42 -0.47
N ASN A 33 2.00 6.44 -1.10
CA ASN A 33 2.64 7.17 -2.20
C ASN A 33 3.99 7.78 -1.78
N LYS A 34 4.03 8.43 -0.61
CA LYS A 34 5.29 9.01 -0.07
C LYS A 34 6.31 7.93 0.23
N ASP A 35 5.88 6.82 0.82
CA ASP A 35 6.76 5.72 1.16
C ASP A 35 7.34 5.07 -0.11
N LEU A 36 6.51 4.85 -1.15
CA LEU A 36 6.97 4.33 -2.44
C LEU A 36 8.02 5.26 -3.05
N GLU A 37 7.77 6.56 -3.11
CA GLU A 37 8.74 7.52 -3.63
C GLU A 37 10.07 7.51 -2.85
N ASN A 38 9.99 7.47 -1.52
CA ASN A 38 11.16 7.44 -0.65
C ASN A 38 11.96 6.14 -0.82
N LEU A 39 11.28 4.99 -0.86
CA LEU A 39 11.90 3.68 -1.06
C LEU A 39 12.54 3.57 -2.46
N GLN A 40 11.90 4.10 -3.51
CA GLN A 40 12.48 4.14 -4.85
C GLN A 40 13.76 4.97 -4.88
N LYS A 41 13.75 6.14 -4.23
CA LYS A 41 14.94 7.01 -4.11
C LYS A 41 16.04 6.35 -3.31
N GLU A 42 15.71 5.69 -2.20
CA GLU A 42 16.67 4.95 -1.38
C GLU A 42 17.33 3.84 -2.21
N LYS A 43 16.54 3.02 -2.92
CA LYS A 43 17.05 1.98 -3.82
C LYS A 43 17.99 2.54 -4.88
N ALA A 44 17.59 3.61 -5.58
CA ALA A 44 18.40 4.23 -6.62
C ALA A 44 19.72 4.80 -6.08
N LYS A 45 19.69 5.38 -4.87
CA LYS A 45 20.89 5.85 -4.18
C LYS A 45 21.82 4.67 -3.89
N ILE A 46 21.30 3.59 -3.34
CA ILE A 46 22.09 2.40 -3.04
C ILE A 46 22.70 1.78 -4.32
N GLU A 47 21.95 1.69 -5.40
CA GLU A 47 22.46 1.21 -6.71
C GLU A 47 23.58 2.11 -7.25
N THR A 48 23.48 3.42 -7.02
CA THR A 48 24.53 4.38 -7.37
C THR A 48 25.78 4.17 -6.51
N GLU A 49 25.62 3.97 -5.20
CA GLU A 49 26.73 3.68 -4.29
C GLU A 49 27.42 2.36 -4.64
N LEU A 50 26.64 1.31 -4.95
CA LEU A 50 27.16 0.00 -5.39
C LEU A 50 27.92 0.08 -6.71
N SER A 51 27.46 0.91 -7.67
CA SER A 51 28.14 1.08 -8.96
C SER A 51 29.39 1.98 -8.89
N SER A 52 29.58 2.74 -7.80
CA SER A 52 30.76 3.59 -7.61
C SER A 52 32.07 2.81 -7.41
N GLY A 53 32.00 1.53 -7.05
CA GLY A 53 33.16 0.63 -6.93
C GLY A 53 34.12 0.92 -5.78
N ASN A 54 33.82 1.91 -4.91
CA ASN A 54 34.72 2.35 -3.83
C ASN A 54 34.26 1.91 -2.43
N LEU A 55 33.38 0.91 -2.36
CA LEU A 55 32.78 0.44 -1.10
C LEU A 55 33.50 -0.79 -0.53
N PRO A 56 33.66 -0.87 0.80
CA PRO A 56 34.08 -2.11 1.48
C PRO A 56 33.11 -3.26 1.21
N PHE A 57 33.62 -4.50 1.20
CA PHE A 57 32.81 -5.70 1.00
C PHE A 57 31.65 -5.84 2.01
N ASP A 58 31.88 -5.46 3.27
CA ASP A 58 30.84 -5.51 4.32
C ASP A 58 29.68 -4.55 4.00
N ASP A 59 29.98 -3.36 3.49
CA ASP A 59 28.98 -2.38 3.08
C ASP A 59 28.25 -2.82 1.82
N ILE A 60 28.95 -3.44 0.85
CA ILE A 60 28.33 -4.01 -0.34
C ILE A 60 27.27 -5.05 0.04
N ASN A 61 27.57 -5.95 0.99
CA ASN A 61 26.60 -6.95 1.46
C ASN A 61 25.39 -6.32 2.15
N LYS A 62 25.62 -5.36 3.07
CA LYS A 62 24.53 -4.64 3.75
C LYS A 62 23.62 -3.91 2.77
N LEU A 63 24.20 -3.22 1.80
CA LEU A 63 23.47 -2.49 0.77
C LEU A 63 22.68 -3.45 -0.13
N SER A 64 23.26 -4.59 -0.48
CA SER A 64 22.58 -5.63 -1.28
C SER A 64 21.37 -6.23 -0.54
N LEU A 65 21.53 -6.54 0.75
CA LEU A 65 20.42 -6.97 1.61
C LEU A 65 19.34 -5.89 1.70
N ARG A 66 19.75 -4.64 1.90
CA ARG A 66 18.84 -3.51 2.00
C ARG A 66 18.03 -3.28 0.72
N VAL A 67 18.64 -3.42 -0.46
CA VAL A 67 17.92 -3.36 -1.75
C VAL A 67 16.86 -4.46 -1.84
N GLY A 68 17.18 -5.67 -1.39
CA GLY A 68 16.22 -6.77 -1.33
C GLY A 68 15.03 -6.46 -0.40
N GLU A 69 15.29 -5.92 0.78
CA GLU A 69 14.25 -5.46 1.72
C GLU A 69 13.38 -4.35 1.13
N ILE A 70 14.00 -3.34 0.53
CA ILE A 70 13.30 -2.22 -0.11
C ILE A 70 12.39 -2.75 -1.21
N THR A 71 12.88 -3.67 -2.05
CA THR A 71 12.08 -4.27 -3.12
C THR A 71 10.85 -4.99 -2.57
N ALA A 72 11.02 -5.83 -1.53
CA ALA A 72 9.88 -6.50 -0.89
C ALA A 72 8.89 -5.51 -0.24
N LEU A 73 9.37 -4.40 0.32
CA LEU A 73 8.53 -3.34 0.88
C LEU A 73 7.77 -2.56 -0.19
N LEU A 74 8.40 -2.29 -1.33
CA LEU A 74 7.78 -1.67 -2.50
C LEU A 74 6.63 -2.55 -2.99
N ASP A 75 6.90 -3.82 -3.30
CA ASP A 75 5.88 -4.75 -3.79
C ASP A 75 4.66 -4.83 -2.84
N LYS A 76 4.92 -4.94 -1.52
CA LYS A 76 3.86 -4.98 -0.52
C LYS A 76 3.02 -3.70 -0.49
N LYS A 77 3.67 -2.54 -0.61
CA LYS A 77 3.00 -1.23 -0.61
C LYS A 77 2.23 -1.00 -1.91
N GLU A 78 2.78 -1.41 -3.05
CA GLU A 78 2.11 -1.36 -4.35
C GLU A 78 0.85 -2.22 -4.36
N MET A 79 0.91 -3.45 -3.83
CA MET A 79 -0.27 -4.31 -3.70
C MET A 79 -1.36 -3.65 -2.85
N ARG A 80 -0.99 -3.05 -1.71
CA ARG A 80 -1.93 -2.32 -0.86
C ARG A 80 -2.49 -1.06 -1.54
N TRP A 81 -1.66 -0.35 -2.29
CA TRP A 81 -2.08 0.81 -3.07
C TRP A 81 -3.11 0.44 -4.13
N LEU A 82 -2.90 -0.68 -4.84
CA LEU A 82 -3.84 -1.20 -5.82
C LEU A 82 -5.17 -1.58 -5.17
N GLU A 83 -5.13 -2.30 -4.04
CA GLU A 83 -6.34 -2.63 -3.28
C GLU A 83 -7.14 -1.38 -2.89
N LEU A 84 -6.46 -0.32 -2.43
CA LEU A 84 -7.10 0.94 -2.05
C LEU A 84 -7.62 1.73 -3.26
N SER A 85 -6.94 1.64 -4.41
CA SER A 85 -7.32 2.39 -5.61
C SER A 85 -8.55 1.82 -6.33
N GLU A 86 -8.88 0.54 -6.08
CA GLU A 86 -10.05 -0.15 -6.63
C GLU A 86 -11.33 0.02 -5.76
N ILE A 87 -11.24 0.73 -4.62
CA ILE A 87 -12.36 1.03 -3.71
C ILE A 87 -13.18 2.23 -4.22
#